data_AF-A0A259LRW8-F1
#
_entry.id   AF-A0A259LRW8-F1
#
_cell.length_a   1.000
_cell.length_b   1.000
_cell.length_c   1.000
_cell.angle_alpha   90.00
_cell.angle_beta   90.00
_cell.angle_gamma   90.00
#
_symmetry.space_group_name_H-M   'P 1'
#
loop_
_entity.id
_entity.type
_entity.pdbx_description
1 polymer ?
#
loop_
_entity_poly.entity_id
_entity_poly.type
_entity_poly.pdbx_seq_one_letter_code
_entity_poly.pdbx_strand_id
1 'polypeptide(L)' 'MATGTVKWFNTTKGFGFIAPDGGSKDV' A
#
# COMPACT_ATOMS: atom_id res chain seq x y z
N MET A 1 -9.23 -9.26 -2.79
CA MET A 1 -8.09 -8.45 -3.29
C MET A 1 -7.83 -7.36 -2.27
N ALA A 2 -6.63 -7.26 -1.70
CA ALA A 2 -6.32 -6.20 -0.74
C ALA A 2 -6.28 -4.85 -1.50
N THR A 3 -7.25 -3.98 -1.22
CA THR A 3 -7.31 -2.61 -1.76
C THR A 3 -6.54 -1.66 -0.83
N GLY A 4 -5.81 -0.72 -1.40
CA GLY A 4 -4.97 0.22 -0.65
C GLY A 4 -4.58 1.43 -1.47
N THR A 5 -4.24 2.53 -0.78
CA THR A 5 -3.80 3.78 -1.41
C THR A 5 -2.29 3.79 -1.58
N VAL A 6 -1.80 4.12 -2.77
CA VAL A 6 -0.37 4.27 -3.05
C VAL A 6 0.15 5.48 -2.28
N LYS A 7 0.97 5.25 -1.25
CA LYS A 7 1.53 6.32 -0.42
C LYS A 7 2.69 7.00 -1.14
N TRP A 8 3.55 6.20 -1.76
CA TRP A 8 4.59 6.66 -2.66
C TRP A 8 5.05 5.51 -3.54
N PHE A 9 5.55 5.84 -4.72
CA PHE A 9 6.04 4.88 -5.70
C PHE A 9 7.29 5.44 -6.38
N ASN A 10 8.36 4.64 -6.42
CA ASN A 10 9.58 4.99 -7.15
C ASN A 10 9.58 4.27 -8.49
N THR A 11 9.28 5.01 -9.57
CA THR A 11 9.22 4.46 -10.92
C THR A 11 10.56 4.00 -11.47
N THR A 12 11.67 4.57 -10.99
CA THR A 12 13.01 4.24 -11.47
C THR A 12 13.48 2.90 -10.91
N LYS A 13 13.14 2.61 -9.65
CA LYS A 13 13.51 1.37 -8.98
C LYS A 13 12.41 0.30 -8.98
N GLY A 14 11.19 0.64 -9.40
CA GLY A 14 10.10 -0.32 -9.55
C GLY A 14 9.49 -0.81 -8.24
N PHE A 15 9.67 -0.07 -7.14
CA PHE A 15 9.06 -0.40 -5.85
C PHE A 15 8.34 0.80 -5.26
N GLY A 16 7.38 0.51 -4.39
CA GLY A 16 6.62 1.52 -3.68
C GLY A 16 5.99 0.94 -2.44
N PHE A 17 5.36 1.81 -1.68
CA PHE A 17 4.62 1.44 -0.49
C PHE A 17 3.14 1.75 -0.69
N ILE A 18 2.31 0.73 -0.54
CA ILE A 18 0.86 0.86 -0.58
C ILE A 18 0.37 0.76 0.86
N ALA A 19 -0.35 1.78 1.32
CA ALA A 19 -1.04 1.72 2.58
C ALA A 19 -2.33 0.90 2.36
N PRO A 20 -2.51 -0.25 3.02
CA PRO A 20 -3.76 -1.01 2.92
C PRO A 20 -4.92 -0.18 3.47
N ASP A 21 -6.03 -0.11 2.73
CA ASP A 21 -7.23 0.63 3.09
C ASP A 21 -8.03 -0.10 4.19
N GLY A 22 -7.86 -1.42 4.26
CA GLY A 22 -8.32 -2.26 5.35
C GLY A 22 -7.31 -2.27 6.48
N GLY A 23 -7.46 -1.35 7.43
CA GLY A 23 -6.85 -1.47 8.75
C GLY A 23 -7.35 -2.76 9.40
N SER A 24 -6.63 -3.87 9.19
CA SER A 24 -6.75 -5.09 9.99
C SER A 24 -6.30 -4.78 11.41
N LYS A 25 -7.21 -4.13 12.16
CA LYS A 25 -7.27 -4.28 13.59
C LYS A 25 -8.10 -5.53 13.83
N ASP A 26 -7.49 -6.67 13.58
CA ASP A 26 -7.93 -7.92 14.18
C ASP A 26 -7.64 -7.76 15.69
N VAL A 27 -8.72 -7.61 16.45
CA VAL A 27 -8.73 -7.34 17.90
C VAL A 27 -8.36 -8.57 18.73
#